data_AF-G9NIZ5-F1
#
_entry.id   AF-G9NIZ5-F1
#
_cell.length_a   1.000
_cell.length_b   1.000
_cell.length_c   1.000
_cell.angle_alpha   90.00
_cell.angle_beta   90.00
_cell.angle_gamma   90.00
#
_symmetry.space_group_name_H-M   'P 1'
#
loop_
_entity.id
_entity.type
_entity.pdbx_description
1 polymer ?
#
loop_
_entity_poly.entity_id
_entity_poly.type
_entity_poly.pdbx_seq_one_letter_code
_entity_poly.pdbx_strand_id
1 'polypeptide(L)'
;MMSLSLDDTIVYTELVIDTVPVAAKELYETLEDFAENKNILPHSFQQAISQQQANTQQRATTLQQATALQQADAQLQKLQNKVDVYEKLKSCCRPESAPDDNLPGRIPSLNEIDEIVRKAIQVGTRGDNESRWNGAVNLRLLDMIFEDPFTGPIGEFGATDCTSAQLHKEFRPVATTARMIDDCIFRSFVDDEEWTSAIKKFAHINPTQSINHTDFVSIQYDPLLLSIETKKPAAELEKAKLQIGIWHAAQWNFLEWAVGEKLLQQRIAQGLDEPTTAQDQEDFKKEKLAALSALAFIP
;
A
#
# COMPACT_ATOMS: atom_id res chain seq x y z
N MET A 1 8.78 -19.44 -40.00
CA MET A 1 10.18 -19.78 -39.63
C MET A 1 11.02 -18.54 -39.96
N MET A 2 11.87 -18.10 -39.02
CA MET A 2 12.37 -16.71 -38.77
C MET A 2 11.33 -15.88 -38.00
N SER A 3 11.24 -15.95 -36.66
CA SER A 3 12.25 -15.62 -35.62
C SER A 3 12.83 -14.22 -35.79
N LEU A 4 12.11 -13.23 -35.26
CA LEU A 4 12.71 -11.99 -34.79
C LEU A 4 13.00 -12.20 -33.30
N SER A 5 14.24 -12.56 -33.05
CA SER A 5 14.87 -12.53 -31.74
C SER A 5 14.83 -11.09 -31.26
N LEU A 6 14.00 -10.79 -30.25
CA LEU A 6 14.21 -9.65 -29.37
C LEU A 6 15.31 -10.04 -28.40
N ASP A 7 16.53 -10.10 -28.93
CA ASP A 7 17.73 -9.97 -28.12
C ASP A 7 18.15 -8.52 -28.29
N ASP A 8 17.62 -7.70 -27.39
CA ASP A 8 18.30 -6.53 -26.87
C ASP A 8 17.65 -6.33 -25.51
N THR A 9 18.25 -6.99 -24.52
CA THR A 9 18.45 -6.43 -23.19
C THR A 9 17.69 -5.11 -23.00
N ILE A 10 16.47 -5.21 -22.47
CA ILE A 10 16.11 -4.24 -21.44
C ILE A 10 17.11 -4.56 -20.35
N VAL A 11 18.29 -3.93 -20.46
CA VAL A 11 19.09 -3.59 -19.31
C VAL A 11 18.07 -2.84 -18.47
N TYR A 12 17.43 -3.58 -17.55
CA TYR A 12 17.24 -3.02 -16.24
C TYR A 12 18.61 -2.45 -15.97
N THR A 13 18.76 -1.13 -16.10
CA THR A 13 19.67 -0.49 -15.18
C THR A 13 19.13 -1.00 -13.87
N GLU A 14 19.81 -2.04 -13.33
CA GLU A 14 19.75 -2.37 -11.91
C GLU A 14 19.60 -1.01 -11.28
N LEU A 15 18.49 -0.79 -10.59
CA LEU A 15 18.25 0.44 -9.88
C LEU A 15 19.51 0.59 -9.05
N VAL A 16 20.45 1.41 -9.52
CA VAL A 16 21.77 1.45 -8.91
C VAL A 16 21.43 2.10 -7.61
N ILE A 17 21.35 1.31 -6.55
CA ILE A 17 20.67 1.73 -5.33
C ILE A 17 21.37 2.97 -4.76
N ASP A 18 22.61 3.21 -5.16
CA ASP A 18 23.41 4.41 -4.88
C ASP A 18 22.96 5.70 -5.58
N THR A 19 22.15 5.61 -6.64
CA THR A 19 21.68 6.73 -7.47
C THR A 19 20.25 7.20 -7.13
N VAL A 20 19.50 6.43 -6.34
CA VAL A 20 18.17 6.83 -5.88
C VAL A 20 18.22 7.63 -4.57
N PRO A 21 17.30 8.59 -4.36
CA PRO A 21 17.16 9.32 -3.10
C PRO A 21 17.06 8.37 -1.91
N VAL A 22 17.57 8.79 -0.74
CA VAL A 22 17.58 7.98 0.49
C VAL A 22 16.19 7.44 0.83
N ALA A 23 15.15 8.28 0.71
CA ALA A 23 13.75 7.89 0.94
C ALA A 23 13.29 6.71 0.04
N ALA A 24 13.76 6.64 -1.20
CA ALA A 24 13.44 5.53 -2.11
C ALA A 24 14.20 4.23 -1.76
N LYS A 25 15.37 4.33 -1.11
CA LYS A 25 16.11 3.16 -0.59
C LYS A 25 15.43 2.59 0.65
N GLU A 26 15.02 3.45 1.58
CA GLU A 26 14.26 3.05 2.77
C GLU A 26 12.96 2.35 2.37
N LEU A 27 12.23 2.91 1.40
CA LEU A 27 11.04 2.26 0.84
C LEU A 27 11.35 0.87 0.25
N TYR A 28 12.47 0.72 -0.47
CA TYR A 28 12.87 -0.57 -1.03
C TYR A 28 13.15 -1.62 0.06
N GLU A 29 13.87 -1.23 1.11
CA GLU A 29 14.15 -2.11 2.26
C GLU A 29 12.87 -2.53 2.96
N THR A 30 11.93 -1.61 3.18
CA THR A 30 10.61 -1.92 3.75
C THR A 30 9.82 -2.89 2.86
N LEU A 31 9.86 -2.73 1.54
CA LEU A 31 9.19 -3.64 0.60
C LEU A 31 9.79 -5.05 0.60
N GLU A 32 11.10 -5.21 0.83
CA GLU A 32 11.74 -6.52 1.00
C GLU A 32 11.30 -7.18 2.32
N ASP A 33 11.26 -6.43 3.43
CA ASP A 33 10.73 -6.92 4.71
C ASP A 33 9.27 -7.41 4.57
N PHE A 34 8.45 -6.68 3.80
CA PHE A 34 7.09 -7.11 3.45
C PHE A 34 7.07 -8.41 2.64
N ALA A 35 7.95 -8.55 1.65
CA ALA A 35 8.04 -9.76 0.83
C ALA A 35 8.42 -11.01 1.66
N GLU A 36 9.23 -10.83 2.70
CA GLU A 36 9.68 -11.90 3.59
C GLU A 36 8.75 -12.18 4.78
N ASN A 37 7.62 -11.46 4.90
CA ASN A 37 6.69 -11.56 6.03
C ASN A 37 7.29 -11.20 7.39
N LYS A 38 8.31 -10.33 7.41
CA LYS A 38 9.03 -9.93 8.64
C LYS A 38 8.50 -8.60 9.17
N ASN A 39 8.32 -8.49 10.49
CA ASN A 39 8.00 -7.22 11.17
C ASN A 39 6.75 -6.49 10.64
N ILE A 40 5.81 -7.22 10.04
CA ILE A 40 4.63 -6.66 9.37
C ILE A 40 3.52 -6.35 10.37
N LEU A 41 3.35 -7.18 11.39
CA LEU A 41 2.25 -7.00 12.34
C LEU A 41 2.65 -6.08 13.50
N PRO A 42 1.78 -5.14 13.91
CA PRO A 42 2.07 -4.24 15.01
C PRO A 42 2.35 -4.98 16.32
N HIS A 43 3.18 -4.40 17.18
CA HIS A 43 3.47 -4.92 18.52
C HIS A 43 2.19 -5.07 19.36
N SER A 44 1.26 -4.12 19.29
CA SER A 44 -0.02 -4.21 20.00
C SER A 44 -0.86 -5.42 19.59
N PHE A 45 -0.67 -5.96 18.37
CA PHE A 45 -1.30 -7.20 17.91
C PHE A 45 -0.78 -8.43 18.64
N GLN A 46 0.50 -8.43 19.05
CA GLN A 46 1.13 -9.53 19.79
C GLN A 46 0.43 -9.79 21.13
N GLN A 47 0.01 -8.74 21.84
CA GLN A 47 -0.73 -8.84 23.10
C GLN A 47 -2.10 -9.48 22.89
N ALA A 48 -2.84 -9.04 21.87
CA ALA A 48 -4.14 -9.59 21.52
C ALA A 48 -4.05 -11.06 21.12
N ILE A 49 -3.04 -11.44 20.31
CA ILE A 49 -2.77 -12.85 19.96
C ILE A 49 -2.49 -13.67 21.22
N SER A 50 -1.61 -13.18 22.10
CA SER A 50 -1.20 -13.90 23.31
C SER A 50 -2.37 -14.16 24.25
N GLN A 51 -3.23 -13.16 24.46
CA GLN A 51 -4.44 -13.32 25.28
C GLN A 51 -5.39 -14.36 24.68
N GLN A 52 -5.57 -14.35 23.36
CA GLN A 52 -6.50 -15.24 22.68
C GLN A 52 -6.00 -16.68 22.58
N GLN A 53 -4.69 -16.85 22.44
CA GLN A 53 -4.06 -18.15 22.57
C GLN A 53 -4.27 -18.73 23.96
N ALA A 54 -4.07 -17.95 25.03
CA ALA A 54 -4.32 -18.39 26.40
C ALA A 54 -5.79 -18.80 26.61
N ASN A 55 -6.74 -17.99 26.14
CA ASN A 55 -8.17 -18.31 26.18
C ASN A 55 -8.50 -19.61 25.42
N THR A 56 -7.87 -19.82 24.26
CA THR A 56 -8.08 -21.01 23.42
C THR A 56 -7.51 -22.26 24.08
N GLN A 57 -6.31 -22.17 24.68
CA GLN A 57 -5.69 -23.25 25.44
C GLN A 57 -6.51 -23.62 26.68
N GLN A 58 -7.07 -22.63 27.38
CA GLN A 58 -7.96 -22.87 28.50
C GLN A 58 -9.23 -23.62 28.06
N ARG A 59 -9.84 -23.22 26.95
CA ARG A 59 -11.01 -23.93 26.37
C ARG A 59 -10.67 -25.37 25.96
N ALA A 60 -9.51 -25.59 25.35
CA ALA A 60 -9.04 -26.93 25.00
C ALA A 60 -8.91 -27.81 26.24
N THR A 61 -8.32 -27.26 27.31
CA THR A 61 -8.15 -27.96 28.61
C THR A 61 -9.51 -28.31 29.22
N THR A 62 -10.46 -27.38 29.25
CA THR A 62 -11.82 -27.61 29.77
C THR A 62 -12.56 -28.67 28.94
N LEU A 63 -12.43 -28.65 27.62
CA LEU A 63 -13.07 -29.63 26.73
C LEU A 63 -12.48 -31.03 26.94
N GLN A 64 -11.16 -31.13 27.10
CA GLN A 64 -10.46 -32.38 27.38
C GLN A 64 -10.89 -33.00 28.73
N GLN A 65 -11.25 -32.16 29.71
CA GLN A 65 -11.74 -32.60 31.02
C GLN A 65 -13.22 -33.00 31.02
N ALA A 66 -14.02 -32.57 30.04
CA ALA A 66 -15.48 -32.62 30.08
C ALA A 66 -16.15 -33.69 29.19
N THR A 67 -15.44 -34.40 28.29
CA THR A 67 -16.12 -35.18 27.23
C THR A 67 -15.46 -36.54 26.90
N ALA A 68 -16.29 -37.57 26.65
CA ALA A 68 -15.87 -38.90 26.19
C ALA A 68 -15.76 -39.00 24.65
N LEU A 69 -14.81 -39.84 24.21
CA LEU A 69 -14.12 -39.91 22.91
C LEU A 69 -15.01 -40.05 21.65
N GLN A 70 -15.03 -38.98 20.84
CA GLN A 70 -14.84 -38.94 19.36
C GLN A 70 -15.16 -37.53 18.82
N GLN A 71 -16.24 -36.91 19.30
CA GLN A 71 -16.59 -35.52 18.93
C GLN A 71 -15.66 -34.49 19.58
N ALA A 72 -15.15 -34.81 20.77
CA ALA A 72 -14.15 -34.01 21.47
C ALA A 72 -12.83 -33.92 20.68
N ASP A 73 -12.43 -35.01 20.01
CA ASP A 73 -11.14 -35.07 19.29
C ASP A 73 -11.12 -34.11 18.09
N ALA A 74 -12.20 -34.07 17.30
CA ALA A 74 -12.30 -33.14 16.16
C ALA A 74 -12.34 -31.67 16.62
N GLN A 75 -13.00 -31.38 17.75
CA GLN A 75 -13.05 -30.03 18.32
C GLN A 75 -11.70 -29.63 18.94
N LEU A 76 -11.03 -30.55 19.63
CA LEU A 76 -9.71 -30.34 20.21
C LEU A 76 -8.67 -30.10 19.12
N GLN A 77 -8.72 -30.87 18.02
CA GLN A 77 -7.88 -30.64 16.85
C GLN A 77 -8.12 -29.27 16.22
N LYS A 78 -9.39 -28.82 16.15
CA LYS A 78 -9.71 -27.46 15.68
C LYS A 78 -9.14 -26.37 16.58
N LEU A 79 -9.16 -26.57 17.90
CA LEU A 79 -8.55 -25.64 18.86
C LEU A 79 -7.03 -25.64 18.76
N GLN A 80 -6.40 -26.80 18.59
CA GLN A 80 -4.95 -26.92 18.41
C GLN A 80 -4.49 -26.21 17.13
N ASN A 81 -5.19 -26.41 16.01
CA ASN A 81 -4.89 -25.70 14.77
C ASN A 81 -4.96 -24.17 14.94
N LYS A 82 -5.88 -23.66 15.78
CA LYS A 82 -5.94 -22.23 16.10
C LYS A 82 -4.72 -21.77 16.89
N VAL A 83 -4.25 -22.57 17.85
CA VAL A 83 -3.04 -22.29 18.63
C VAL A 83 -1.81 -22.23 17.71
N ASP A 84 -1.67 -23.16 16.78
CA ASP A 84 -0.54 -23.19 15.84
C ASP A 84 -0.55 -21.98 14.90
N VAL A 85 -1.74 -21.52 14.48
CA VAL A 85 -1.91 -20.27 13.71
C VAL A 85 -1.47 -19.06 14.54
N TYR A 86 -1.84 -18.98 15.82
CA TYR A 86 -1.42 -17.88 16.69
C TYR A 86 0.10 -17.84 16.87
N GLU A 87 0.77 -18.98 17.01
CA GLU A 87 2.24 -19.04 17.07
C GLU A 87 2.89 -18.56 15.78
N LYS A 88 2.35 -18.96 14.62
CA LYS A 88 2.84 -18.44 13.34
C LYS A 88 2.65 -16.92 13.22
N LEU A 89 1.50 -16.39 13.65
CA LEU A 89 1.24 -14.94 13.61
C LEU A 89 2.19 -14.17 14.52
N LYS A 90 2.55 -14.68 15.70
CA LYS A 90 3.55 -14.05 16.58
C LYS A 90 4.90 -13.89 15.89
N SER A 91 5.31 -14.84 15.06
CA SER A 91 6.58 -14.74 14.31
C SER A 91 6.59 -13.62 13.27
N CYS A 92 5.42 -13.09 12.89
CA CYS A 92 5.26 -11.96 11.98
C CYS A 92 5.14 -10.61 12.71
N CYS A 93 5.03 -10.61 14.05
CA CYS A 93 4.95 -9.40 14.86
C CYS A 93 6.31 -8.73 15.00
N ARG A 94 6.32 -7.40 15.09
CA ARG A 94 7.49 -6.63 15.51
C ARG A 94 7.91 -7.06 16.93
N PRO A 95 9.23 -7.12 17.23
CA PRO A 95 9.72 -7.53 18.53
C PRO A 95 9.34 -6.52 19.62
N GLU A 96 9.21 -6.97 20.88
CA GLU A 96 8.88 -6.10 22.04
C GLU A 96 9.89 -4.96 22.27
N SER A 97 11.12 -5.10 21.74
CA SER A 97 12.14 -4.07 21.79
C SER A 97 11.99 -3.00 20.70
N ALA A 98 11.05 -3.16 19.76
CA ALA A 98 10.79 -2.18 18.72
C ALA A 98 10.11 -0.92 19.28
N PRO A 99 10.37 0.27 18.70
CA PRO A 99 9.60 1.48 19.03
C PRO A 99 8.10 1.28 18.80
N ASP A 100 7.26 2.06 19.47
CA ASP A 100 5.82 2.05 19.21
C ASP A 100 5.55 2.36 17.74
N ASP A 101 4.71 1.54 17.12
CA ASP A 101 4.55 1.52 15.67
C ASP A 101 3.79 2.75 15.17
N ASN A 102 2.96 3.35 16.04
CA ASN A 102 2.08 4.49 15.73
C ASN A 102 1.36 4.37 14.37
N LEU A 103 1.08 3.13 13.95
CA LEU A 103 0.50 2.86 12.65
C LEU A 103 -0.93 3.39 12.61
N PRO A 104 -1.34 4.01 11.49
CA PRO A 104 -2.68 4.52 11.35
C PRO A 104 -3.71 3.39 11.32
N GLY A 105 -4.93 3.70 11.78
CA GLY A 105 -6.04 2.76 11.83
C GLY A 105 -6.10 1.93 13.11
N ARG A 106 -7.05 1.00 13.15
CA ARG A 106 -7.28 0.09 14.27
C ARG A 106 -6.90 -1.33 13.88
N ILE A 107 -6.63 -2.12 14.90
CA ILE A 107 -6.55 -3.58 14.75
C ILE A 107 -7.98 -4.14 14.68
N PRO A 108 -8.36 -4.85 13.61
CA PRO A 108 -9.64 -5.54 13.56
C PRO A 108 -9.76 -6.58 14.68
N SER A 109 -10.95 -6.71 15.25
CA SER A 109 -11.25 -7.72 16.26
C SER A 109 -11.15 -9.13 15.68
N LEU A 110 -10.95 -10.14 16.53
CA LEU A 110 -10.91 -11.52 16.05
C LEU A 110 -12.20 -11.98 15.35
N ASN A 111 -13.36 -11.42 15.70
CA ASN A 111 -14.61 -11.75 15.03
C ASN A 111 -14.64 -11.20 13.60
N GLU A 112 -14.11 -10.00 13.40
CA GLU A 112 -13.92 -9.38 12.09
C GLU A 112 -12.89 -10.17 11.26
N ILE A 113 -11.77 -10.56 11.86
CA ILE A 113 -10.79 -11.43 11.21
C ILE A 113 -11.39 -12.80 10.85
N ASP A 114 -12.18 -13.43 11.73
CA ASP A 114 -12.86 -14.68 11.42
C ASP A 114 -13.86 -14.52 10.26
N GLU A 115 -14.54 -13.37 10.17
CA GLU A 115 -15.36 -13.05 9.02
C GLU A 115 -14.54 -12.99 7.72
N ILE A 116 -13.41 -12.28 7.72
CA ILE A 116 -12.51 -12.20 6.56
C ILE A 116 -12.04 -13.59 6.14
N VAL A 117 -11.63 -14.43 7.09
CA VAL A 117 -11.22 -15.81 6.82
C VAL A 117 -12.36 -16.63 6.20
N ARG A 118 -13.58 -16.52 6.74
CA ARG A 118 -14.76 -17.19 6.15
C ARG A 118 -15.04 -16.73 4.73
N LYS A 119 -14.91 -15.42 4.45
CA LYS A 119 -15.05 -14.87 3.09
C LYS A 119 -13.96 -15.40 2.16
N ALA A 120 -12.70 -15.40 2.58
CA ALA A 120 -11.58 -15.92 1.80
C ALA A 120 -11.78 -17.41 1.45
N ILE A 121 -12.20 -18.24 2.41
CA ILE A 121 -12.53 -19.66 2.16
C ILE A 121 -13.68 -19.78 1.15
N GLN A 122 -14.74 -19.00 1.33
CA GLN A 122 -15.90 -19.04 0.45
C GLN A 122 -15.54 -18.69 -1.00
N VAL A 123 -14.84 -17.57 -1.20
CA VAL A 123 -14.41 -17.07 -2.52
C VAL A 123 -13.43 -18.05 -3.16
N GLY A 124 -12.45 -18.53 -2.39
CA GLY A 124 -11.46 -19.51 -2.86
C GLY A 124 -12.09 -20.85 -3.26
N THR A 125 -13.03 -21.37 -2.47
CA THR A 125 -13.70 -22.66 -2.75
C THR A 125 -14.59 -22.60 -4.00
N ARG A 126 -15.22 -21.45 -4.26
CA ARG A 126 -16.07 -21.25 -5.44
C ARG A 126 -15.27 -21.05 -6.72
N GLY A 127 -13.97 -20.76 -6.62
CA GLY A 127 -13.17 -20.36 -7.77
C GLY A 127 -13.58 -18.99 -8.32
N ASP A 128 -14.08 -18.11 -7.44
CA ASP A 128 -14.47 -16.75 -7.80
C ASP A 128 -13.25 -15.99 -8.39
N ASN A 129 -13.54 -14.97 -9.21
CA ASN A 129 -12.50 -14.18 -9.87
C ASN A 129 -11.78 -13.22 -8.92
N GLU A 130 -10.71 -12.60 -9.43
CA GLU A 130 -9.84 -11.68 -8.67
C GLU A 130 -10.59 -10.47 -8.11
N SER A 131 -11.39 -9.79 -8.92
CA SER A 131 -12.23 -8.66 -8.46
C SER A 131 -13.14 -9.04 -7.29
N ARG A 132 -13.71 -10.26 -7.31
CA ARG A 132 -14.53 -10.75 -6.20
C ARG A 132 -13.70 -10.99 -4.94
N TRP A 133 -12.47 -11.47 -5.07
CA TRP A 133 -11.54 -11.62 -3.96
C TRP A 133 -11.19 -10.25 -3.35
N ASN A 134 -10.80 -9.29 -4.19
CA ASN A 134 -10.36 -7.97 -3.76
C ASN A 134 -11.45 -7.26 -2.95
N GLY A 135 -12.67 -7.19 -3.46
CA GLY A 135 -13.78 -6.57 -2.72
C GLY A 135 -14.28 -7.36 -1.51
N ALA A 136 -14.19 -8.70 -1.51
CA ALA A 136 -14.72 -9.51 -0.40
C ALA A 136 -13.74 -9.66 0.77
N VAL A 137 -12.44 -9.55 0.50
CA VAL A 137 -11.36 -9.90 1.41
C VAL A 137 -10.45 -8.69 1.64
N ASN A 138 -9.81 -8.17 0.59
CA ASN A 138 -8.77 -7.16 0.74
C ASN A 138 -9.36 -5.81 1.15
N LEU A 139 -10.24 -5.23 0.34
CA LEU A 139 -10.85 -3.93 0.64
C LEU A 139 -11.66 -3.99 1.94
N ARG A 140 -12.41 -5.08 2.16
CA ARG A 140 -13.15 -5.28 3.41
C ARG A 140 -12.24 -5.32 4.65
N LEU A 141 -11.04 -5.89 4.53
CA LEU A 141 -10.06 -5.87 5.63
C LEU A 141 -9.52 -4.45 5.83
N LEU A 142 -9.26 -3.70 4.76
CA LEU A 142 -8.81 -2.31 4.86
C LEU A 142 -9.90 -1.41 5.47
N ASP A 143 -11.17 -1.60 5.13
CA ASP A 143 -12.30 -0.91 5.76
C ASP A 143 -12.33 -1.19 7.27
N MET A 144 -12.11 -2.46 7.68
CA MET A 144 -12.02 -2.80 9.11
C MET A 144 -10.82 -2.15 9.82
N ILE A 145 -9.77 -1.79 9.09
CA ILE A 145 -8.60 -1.10 9.66
C ILE A 145 -8.86 0.40 9.75
N PHE A 146 -9.49 1.02 8.75
CA PHE A 146 -9.62 2.47 8.65
C PHE A 146 -10.99 3.04 9.07
N GLU A 147 -11.98 2.18 9.28
CA GLU A 147 -13.34 2.57 9.64
C GLU A 147 -13.86 1.82 10.89
N ASP A 148 -14.69 2.54 11.64
CA ASP A 148 -15.58 1.97 12.64
C ASP A 148 -16.95 1.70 11.99
N PRO A 149 -17.54 0.50 12.19
CA PRO A 149 -18.81 0.14 11.57
C PRO A 149 -20.00 1.05 11.89
N PHE A 150 -19.93 1.84 12.97
CA PHE A 150 -21.00 2.71 13.44
C PHE A 150 -20.70 4.18 13.24
N THR A 151 -19.43 4.59 13.38
CA THR A 151 -19.04 6.01 13.32
C THR A 151 -18.35 6.40 12.01
N GLY A 152 -18.01 5.45 11.14
CA GLY A 152 -17.32 5.71 9.87
C GLY A 152 -15.80 5.84 10.05
N PRO A 153 -15.11 6.66 9.22
CA PRO A 153 -13.66 6.79 9.27
C PRO A 153 -13.14 7.12 10.67
N ILE A 154 -12.12 6.40 11.12
CA ILE A 154 -11.53 6.58 12.47
C ILE A 154 -10.26 7.45 12.48
N GLY A 155 -9.86 7.96 11.32
CA GLY A 155 -8.70 8.81 11.19
C GLY A 155 -8.56 9.37 9.77
N GLU A 156 -7.38 9.87 9.47
CA GLU A 156 -7.07 10.58 8.23
C GLU A 156 -6.70 9.62 7.09
N PHE A 157 -6.81 8.32 7.26
CA PHE A 157 -6.42 7.32 6.26
C PHE A 157 -7.64 6.49 5.87
N GLY A 158 -7.69 6.10 4.60
CA GLY A 158 -8.75 5.26 4.05
C GLY A 158 -8.24 4.40 2.91
N ALA A 159 -9.10 3.51 2.42
CA ALA A 159 -8.81 2.67 1.27
C ALA A 159 -9.95 2.68 0.27
N THR A 160 -9.64 2.47 -1.00
CA THR A 160 -10.65 2.37 -2.06
C THR A 160 -10.18 1.48 -3.19
N ASP A 161 -11.12 0.86 -3.90
CA ASP A 161 -10.80 0.12 -5.11
C ASP A 161 -10.39 1.09 -6.23
N CYS A 162 -9.40 0.68 -7.00
CA CYS A 162 -8.80 1.46 -8.08
C CYS A 162 -8.88 0.74 -9.42
N THR A 163 -9.81 -0.20 -9.54
CA THR A 163 -9.97 -1.09 -10.71
C THR A 163 -10.37 -0.35 -12.00
N SER A 164 -10.63 0.96 -11.93
CA SER A 164 -10.91 1.84 -13.06
C SER A 164 -9.95 3.02 -13.18
N ALA A 165 -9.02 3.17 -12.22
CA ALA A 165 -8.05 4.26 -12.20
C ALA A 165 -6.99 4.07 -13.29
N GLN A 166 -6.81 5.08 -14.14
CA GLN A 166 -5.81 5.04 -15.22
C GLN A 166 -4.74 6.09 -14.99
N LEU A 167 -3.50 5.77 -15.39
CA LEU A 167 -2.42 6.76 -15.44
C LEU A 167 -2.77 7.88 -16.40
N HIS A 168 -2.67 9.11 -15.92
CA HIS A 168 -2.77 10.27 -16.78
C HIS A 168 -1.65 10.24 -17.82
N LYS A 169 -1.99 10.57 -19.07
CA LYS A 169 -1.09 10.43 -20.23
C LYS A 169 0.23 11.19 -20.09
N GLU A 170 0.24 12.29 -19.34
CA GLU A 170 1.41 13.16 -19.17
C GLU A 170 2.46 12.60 -18.22
N PHE A 171 2.05 11.74 -17.28
CA PHE A 171 2.94 11.18 -16.27
C PHE A 171 3.29 9.72 -16.54
N ARG A 172 2.75 9.14 -17.61
CA ARG A 172 2.97 7.74 -17.96
C ARG A 172 4.43 7.52 -18.45
N PRO A 173 5.24 6.66 -17.80
CA PRO A 173 6.66 6.49 -18.13
C PRO A 173 6.95 5.94 -19.53
N VAL A 174 6.03 5.17 -20.13
CA VAL A 174 6.16 4.56 -21.46
C VAL A 174 4.77 4.46 -22.10
N ALA A 175 4.66 4.36 -23.43
CA ALA A 175 3.42 4.04 -24.15
C ALA A 175 2.97 2.59 -23.86
N THR A 176 2.73 2.26 -22.60
CA THR A 176 2.22 0.97 -22.15
C THR A 176 0.70 0.96 -22.25
N THR A 177 0.15 -0.24 -22.43
CA THR A 177 -1.27 -0.49 -22.18
C THR A 177 -1.64 0.02 -20.79
N ALA A 178 -2.84 0.59 -20.65
CA ALA A 178 -3.35 1.04 -19.35
C ALA A 178 -3.22 -0.11 -18.36
N ARG A 179 -2.29 0.03 -17.43
CA ARG A 179 -2.29 -0.81 -16.23
C ARG A 179 -3.22 -0.13 -15.23
N MET A 180 -3.71 -0.86 -14.27
CA MET A 180 -4.52 -0.33 -13.18
C MET A 180 -3.87 -0.82 -11.89
N ILE A 181 -4.41 -0.47 -10.75
CA ILE A 181 -4.09 -1.17 -9.50
C ILE A 181 -5.41 -1.68 -8.92
N ASP A 182 -5.35 -2.70 -8.08
CA ASP A 182 -6.57 -3.26 -7.51
C ASP A 182 -7.19 -2.31 -6.50
N ASP A 183 -6.39 -1.87 -5.53
CA ASP A 183 -6.80 -1.04 -4.41
C ASP A 183 -5.71 0.00 -4.10
N CYS A 184 -6.05 1.04 -3.35
CA CYS A 184 -5.05 1.95 -2.79
C CYS A 184 -5.38 2.37 -1.36
N ILE A 185 -4.37 2.84 -0.65
CA ILE A 185 -4.51 3.58 0.61
C ILE A 185 -4.28 5.05 0.31
N PHE A 186 -5.17 5.91 0.80
CA PHE A 186 -5.10 7.35 0.63
C PHE A 186 -5.15 8.06 1.99
N ARG A 187 -4.79 9.34 1.98
CA ARG A 187 -4.99 10.24 3.14
C ARG A 187 -6.15 11.20 2.87
N SER A 188 -7.11 11.27 3.78
CA SER A 188 -8.19 12.25 3.75
C SER A 188 -7.78 13.56 4.42
N PHE A 189 -8.13 14.68 3.79
CA PHE A 189 -8.00 16.03 4.35
C PHE A 189 -9.36 16.71 4.57
N VAL A 190 -10.45 15.95 4.58
CA VAL A 190 -11.83 16.48 4.63
C VAL A 190 -12.07 17.39 5.84
N ASP A 191 -11.41 17.12 6.96
CA ASP A 191 -11.55 17.90 8.20
C ASP A 191 -10.57 19.10 8.30
N ASP A 192 -9.73 19.32 7.28
CA ASP A 192 -8.80 20.44 7.22
C ASP A 192 -9.14 21.38 6.06
N GLU A 193 -9.80 22.50 6.38
CA GLU A 193 -10.25 23.49 5.40
C GLU A 193 -9.08 24.16 4.65
N GLU A 194 -7.94 24.39 5.32
CA GLU A 194 -6.77 25.04 4.73
C GLU A 194 -6.13 24.11 3.69
N TRP A 195 -5.88 22.85 4.07
CA TRP A 195 -5.38 21.83 3.17
C TRP A 195 -6.35 21.59 2.02
N THR A 196 -7.64 21.45 2.30
CA THR A 196 -8.67 21.27 1.27
C THR A 196 -8.65 22.42 0.24
N SER A 197 -8.50 23.66 0.69
CA SER A 197 -8.39 24.82 -0.20
C SER A 197 -7.12 24.77 -1.07
N ALA A 198 -5.98 24.45 -0.47
CA ALA A 198 -4.70 24.35 -1.16
C ALA A 198 -4.69 23.20 -2.19
N ILE A 199 -5.17 22.02 -1.79
CA ILE A 199 -5.34 20.82 -2.61
C ILE A 199 -6.21 21.14 -3.83
N LYS A 200 -7.38 21.76 -3.62
CA LYS A 200 -8.26 22.13 -4.75
C LYS A 200 -7.57 23.12 -5.68
N LYS A 201 -6.91 24.16 -5.17
CA LYS A 201 -6.17 25.13 -6.00
C LYS A 201 -5.11 24.44 -6.85
N PHE A 202 -4.34 23.52 -6.26
CA PHE A 202 -3.31 22.76 -6.96
C PHE A 202 -3.92 21.81 -8.00
N ALA A 203 -4.99 21.09 -7.65
CA ALA A 203 -5.73 20.22 -8.56
C ALA A 203 -6.20 20.98 -9.81
N HIS A 204 -6.76 22.18 -9.66
CA HIS A 204 -7.31 22.94 -10.79
C HIS A 204 -6.27 23.43 -11.82
N ILE A 205 -5.00 23.55 -11.43
CA ILE A 205 -3.96 24.10 -12.31
C ILE A 205 -3.10 23.01 -12.95
N ASN A 206 -3.16 21.78 -12.45
CA ASN A 206 -2.32 20.71 -12.96
C ASN A 206 -3.02 19.84 -14.01
N PRO A 207 -2.24 19.10 -14.82
CA PRO A 207 -2.79 18.35 -15.94
C PRO A 207 -3.79 17.26 -15.57
N THR A 208 -3.66 16.63 -14.40
CA THR A 208 -4.54 15.54 -13.98
C THR A 208 -5.87 16.01 -13.42
N GLN A 209 -6.00 17.31 -13.12
CA GLN A 209 -7.10 17.87 -12.33
C GLN A 209 -7.25 17.21 -10.94
N SER A 210 -6.20 16.57 -10.45
CA SER A 210 -6.13 15.74 -9.25
C SER A 210 -4.81 16.04 -8.53
N ILE A 211 -4.66 15.63 -7.28
CA ILE A 211 -3.36 15.72 -6.58
C ILE A 211 -2.51 14.45 -6.74
N ASN A 212 -2.91 13.59 -7.69
CA ASN A 212 -2.27 12.31 -7.99
C ASN A 212 -1.89 12.22 -9.46
N HIS A 213 -1.06 11.24 -9.82
CA HIS A 213 -0.67 10.90 -11.19
C HIS A 213 -1.80 10.27 -12.05
N THR A 214 -3.04 10.36 -11.58
CA THR A 214 -4.27 9.85 -12.18
C THR A 214 -5.40 10.87 -12.01
N ASP A 215 -6.31 10.92 -12.97
CA ASP A 215 -7.55 11.71 -12.93
C ASP A 215 -8.71 10.96 -12.23
N PHE A 216 -8.39 9.90 -11.48
CA PHE A 216 -9.38 9.08 -10.80
C PHE A 216 -10.12 9.88 -9.71
N VAL A 217 -11.43 10.09 -9.93
CA VAL A 217 -12.27 10.97 -9.12
C VAL A 217 -12.32 10.58 -7.65
N SER A 218 -12.35 9.28 -7.34
CA SER A 218 -12.51 8.80 -5.95
C SER A 218 -11.37 9.21 -5.02
N ILE A 219 -10.21 9.55 -5.56
CA ILE A 219 -9.03 10.03 -4.80
C ILE A 219 -8.52 11.37 -5.35
N GLN A 220 -9.36 12.13 -6.07
CA GLN A 220 -8.93 13.36 -6.75
C GLN A 220 -8.27 14.39 -5.81
N TYR A 221 -8.74 14.43 -4.56
CA TYR A 221 -8.30 15.38 -3.54
C TYR A 221 -7.60 14.71 -2.35
N ASP A 222 -7.39 13.40 -2.43
CA ASP A 222 -6.79 12.61 -1.37
C ASP A 222 -5.52 11.95 -1.93
N PRO A 223 -4.31 12.26 -1.43
CA PRO A 223 -3.10 11.73 -2.03
C PRO A 223 -3.05 10.22 -1.84
N LEU A 224 -2.75 9.52 -2.94
CA LEU A 224 -2.47 8.10 -2.96
C LEU A 224 -1.14 7.86 -2.26
N LEU A 225 -1.19 7.11 -1.16
CA LEU A 225 -0.01 6.80 -0.34
C LEU A 225 0.57 5.43 -0.68
N LEU A 226 -0.29 4.42 -0.84
CA LEU A 226 0.13 3.07 -1.17
C LEU A 226 -0.73 2.50 -2.30
N SER A 227 -0.05 1.97 -3.32
CA SER A 227 -0.68 1.21 -4.40
C SER A 227 -0.68 -0.28 -4.05
N ILE A 228 -1.81 -0.96 -4.22
CA ILE A 228 -1.95 -2.39 -3.94
C ILE A 228 -2.32 -3.13 -5.23
N GLU A 229 -1.51 -4.12 -5.58
CA GLU A 229 -1.78 -5.05 -6.67
C GLU A 229 -1.73 -6.46 -6.10
N THR A 230 -2.78 -7.23 -6.36
CA THR A 230 -2.89 -8.60 -5.88
C THR A 230 -2.80 -9.57 -7.05
N LYS A 231 -2.11 -10.69 -6.82
CA LYS A 231 -2.02 -11.78 -7.79
C LYS A 231 -1.96 -13.12 -7.08
N LYS A 232 -2.39 -14.16 -7.79
CA LYS A 232 -2.22 -15.54 -7.32
C LYS A 232 -0.73 -15.89 -7.23
N PRO A 233 -0.30 -16.67 -6.22
CA PRO A 233 1.09 -17.09 -6.09
C PRO A 233 1.59 -17.86 -7.33
N ALA A 234 2.89 -17.74 -7.61
CA ALA A 234 3.72 -18.59 -8.49
C ALA A 234 3.66 -18.43 -10.02
N ALA A 235 2.98 -17.43 -10.59
CA ALA A 235 3.15 -17.11 -12.03
C ALA A 235 3.00 -15.63 -12.40
N GLU A 236 2.41 -14.81 -11.51
CA GLU A 236 2.03 -13.44 -11.85
C GLU A 236 2.67 -12.39 -10.93
N LEU A 237 3.55 -12.81 -10.01
CA LEU A 237 4.25 -11.89 -9.13
C LEU A 237 5.11 -10.89 -9.91
N GLU A 238 5.84 -11.33 -10.93
CA GLU A 238 6.65 -10.43 -11.77
C GLU A 238 5.79 -9.46 -12.59
N LYS A 239 4.58 -9.87 -12.97
CA LYS A 239 3.62 -8.96 -13.62
C LYS A 239 3.09 -7.92 -12.62
N ALA A 240 2.79 -8.33 -11.39
CA ALA A 240 2.36 -7.44 -10.32
C ALA A 240 3.44 -6.42 -9.97
N LYS A 241 4.69 -6.87 -9.77
CA LYS A 241 5.84 -6.00 -9.54
C LYS A 241 6.02 -4.99 -10.67
N LEU A 242 5.95 -5.43 -11.92
CA LEU A 242 6.04 -4.53 -13.07
C LEU A 242 4.89 -3.52 -13.11
N GLN A 243 3.67 -3.94 -12.75
CA GLN A 243 2.49 -3.08 -12.69
C GLN A 243 2.61 -2.00 -11.62
N ILE A 244 3.00 -2.38 -10.40
CA ILE A 244 3.29 -1.44 -9.31
C ILE A 244 4.46 -0.53 -9.67
N GLY A 245 5.54 -1.06 -10.26
CA GLY A 245 6.69 -0.26 -10.68
C GLY A 245 6.33 0.82 -11.71
N ILE A 246 5.45 0.50 -12.67
CA ILE A 246 4.91 1.48 -13.62
C ILE A 246 4.06 2.54 -12.91
N TRP A 247 3.24 2.15 -11.93
CA TRP A 247 2.43 3.08 -11.13
C TRP A 247 3.29 4.05 -10.32
N HIS A 248 4.29 3.51 -9.61
CA HIS A 248 5.23 4.30 -8.82
C HIS A 248 6.06 5.22 -9.70
N ALA A 249 6.56 4.76 -10.86
CA ALA A 249 7.28 5.62 -11.78
C ALA A 249 6.40 6.78 -12.29
N ALA A 250 5.12 6.55 -12.53
CA ALA A 250 4.19 7.62 -12.89
C ALA A 250 3.93 8.59 -11.72
N GLN A 251 3.82 8.09 -10.50
CA GLN A 251 3.73 8.90 -9.29
C GLN A 251 4.98 9.80 -9.13
N TRP A 252 6.17 9.25 -9.36
CA TRP A 252 7.41 10.00 -9.32
C TRP A 252 7.50 11.07 -10.41
N ASN A 253 7.07 10.76 -11.65
CA ASN A 253 7.00 11.75 -12.72
C ASN A 253 6.06 12.91 -12.35
N PHE A 254 4.92 12.62 -11.72
CA PHE A 254 3.99 13.64 -11.24
C PHE A 254 4.59 14.49 -10.12
N LEU A 255 5.23 13.88 -9.13
CA LEU A 255 5.90 14.60 -8.04
C LEU A 255 7.04 15.47 -8.56
N GLU A 256 7.85 14.94 -9.48
CA GLU A 256 8.93 15.69 -10.13
C GLU A 256 8.40 16.93 -10.86
N TRP A 257 7.31 16.77 -11.61
CA TRP A 257 6.63 17.88 -12.27
C TRP A 257 6.08 18.89 -11.25
N ALA A 258 5.37 18.43 -10.21
CA ALA A 258 4.74 19.29 -9.21
C ALA A 258 5.77 20.13 -8.44
N VAL A 259 6.88 19.52 -8.04
CA VAL A 259 8.00 20.22 -7.39
C VAL A 259 8.65 21.21 -8.36
N GLY A 260 8.85 20.81 -9.62
CA GLY A 260 9.37 21.69 -10.67
C GLY A 260 8.52 22.95 -10.84
N GLU A 261 7.21 22.80 -10.99
CA GLU A 261 6.27 23.93 -11.10
C GLU A 261 6.34 24.85 -9.87
N LYS A 262 6.40 24.28 -8.66
CA LYS A 262 6.50 25.07 -7.44
C LYS A 262 7.79 25.89 -7.38
N LEU A 263 8.92 25.29 -7.74
CA LEU A 263 10.21 25.98 -7.79
C LEU A 263 10.23 27.06 -8.87
N LEU A 264 9.68 26.80 -10.05
CA LEU A 264 9.54 27.81 -11.11
C LEU A 264 8.71 29.00 -10.64
N GLN A 265 7.56 28.76 -10.01
CA GLN A 265 6.73 29.83 -9.44
C GLN A 265 7.49 30.67 -8.40
N GLN A 266 8.29 30.03 -7.55
CA GLN A 266 9.12 30.74 -6.57
C GLN A 266 10.21 31.59 -7.23
N ARG A 267 10.88 31.07 -8.27
CA ARG A 267 11.89 31.81 -9.05
C ARG A 267 11.28 33.03 -9.74
N ILE A 268 10.14 32.86 -10.40
CA ILE A 268 9.41 33.95 -11.06
C ILE A 268 8.99 35.00 -10.02
N ALA A 269 8.51 34.60 -8.84
CA ALA A 269 8.17 35.52 -7.75
C ALA A 269 9.39 36.30 -7.21
N GLN A 270 10.60 35.76 -7.37
CA GLN A 270 11.87 36.43 -7.05
C GLN A 270 12.39 37.31 -8.20
N GLY A 271 11.66 37.41 -9.33
CA GLY A 271 12.05 38.19 -10.50
C GLY A 271 13.08 37.51 -11.40
N LEU A 272 13.26 36.19 -11.26
CA LEU A 272 14.12 35.39 -12.13
C LEU A 272 13.31 34.79 -13.29
N ASP A 273 13.95 34.70 -14.45
CA ASP A 273 13.38 34.01 -15.62
C ASP A 273 13.45 32.48 -15.50
N GLU A 274 12.77 31.78 -16.41
CA GLU A 274 12.90 30.34 -16.57
C GLU A 274 14.35 29.91 -16.85
N PRO A 275 14.78 28.71 -16.43
CA PRO A 275 16.13 28.22 -16.71
C PRO A 275 16.40 28.10 -18.22
N THR A 276 17.17 29.03 -18.78
CA THR A 276 17.45 29.11 -20.22
C THR A 276 18.85 28.63 -20.60
N THR A 277 19.85 28.85 -19.76
CA THR A 277 21.22 28.38 -20.03
C THR A 277 21.41 26.94 -19.56
N ALA A 278 22.33 26.21 -20.18
CA ALA A 278 22.63 24.82 -19.79
C ALA A 278 23.08 24.71 -18.31
N GLN A 279 23.80 25.72 -17.81
CA GLN A 279 24.23 25.76 -16.41
C GLN A 279 23.03 26.01 -15.47
N ASP A 280 22.16 26.97 -15.81
CA ASP A 280 20.97 27.25 -15.00
C ASP A 280 19.99 26.07 -14.97
N GLN A 281 19.87 25.34 -16.09
CA GLN A 281 19.07 24.12 -16.17
C GLN A 281 19.62 23.00 -15.28
N GLU A 282 20.94 22.82 -15.25
CA GLU A 282 21.58 21.84 -14.39
C GLU A 282 21.44 22.21 -12.91
N ASP A 283 21.58 23.49 -12.57
CA ASP A 283 21.41 23.96 -11.20
C ASP A 283 19.95 23.86 -10.73
N PHE A 284 18.99 24.19 -11.61
CA PHE A 284 17.56 23.96 -11.35
C PHE A 284 17.23 22.48 -11.16
N LYS A 285 17.84 21.60 -11.96
CA LYS A 285 17.68 20.15 -11.81
C LYS A 285 18.19 19.66 -10.45
N LYS A 286 19.34 20.16 -9.98
CA LYS A 286 19.88 19.84 -8.65
C LYS A 286 18.97 20.34 -7.54
N GLU A 287 18.45 21.55 -7.66
CA GLU A 287 17.50 22.13 -6.70
C GLU A 287 16.22 21.27 -6.61
N LYS A 288 15.67 20.88 -7.76
CA LYS A 288 14.52 19.98 -7.85
C LYS A 288 14.79 18.62 -7.19
N LEU A 289 15.94 18.01 -7.46
CA LEU A 289 16.34 16.74 -6.85
C LEU A 289 16.50 16.85 -5.33
N ALA A 290 17.07 17.95 -4.85
CA ALA A 290 17.21 18.22 -3.42
C ALA A 290 15.84 18.37 -2.74
N ALA A 291 14.92 19.09 -3.36
CA ALA A 291 13.55 19.25 -2.86
C ALA A 291 12.78 17.91 -2.84
N LEU A 292 12.88 17.11 -3.91
CA LEU A 292 12.29 15.76 -3.96
C LEU A 292 12.86 14.85 -2.86
N SER A 293 14.17 14.93 -2.61
CA SER A 293 14.84 14.13 -1.57
C SER A 293 14.46 14.54 -0.15
N ALA A 294 13.93 15.76 0.03
CA ALA A 294 13.45 16.26 1.32
C ALA A 294 11.97 15.95 1.57
N LEU A 295 11.24 15.40 0.59
CA LEU A 295 9.88 14.93 0.80
C LEU A 295 9.91 13.78 1.82
N ALA A 296 9.19 13.96 2.93
CA ALA A 296 8.97 12.88 3.88
C ALA A 296 8.19 11.77 3.16
N PHE A 297 8.79 10.59 3.05
CA PHE A 297 8.05 9.39 2.67
C PHE A 297 7.35 8.85 3.89
N ILE A 298 6.13 8.36 3.69
CA ILE A 298 5.49 7.46 4.65
C ILE A 298 6.28 6.15 4.56
N PRO A 299 6.98 5.72 5.63
CA PRO A 299 7.68 4.44 5.66
C PRO A 299 6.71 3.27 5.55
#